data_AF-H1YAU4-F1
#
_entry.id   AF-H1YAU4-F1
#
_cell.length_a   1.000
_cell.length_b   1.000
_cell.length_c   1.000
_cell.angle_alpha   90.00
_cell.angle_beta   90.00
_cell.angle_gamma   90.00
#
_symmetry.space_group_name_H-M   'P 1'
#
loop_
_entity.id
_entity.type
_entity.pdbx_description
1 polymer ?
#
loop_
_entity_poly.entity_id
_entity_poly.type
_entity_poly.pdbx_seq_one_letter_code
_entity_poly.pdbx_strand_id
1 'polypeptide(L)'
;MKKNAALFLLLFIGQYAYAQFDDLNHIDTFIYNKVYKNIAAYQIKHVLANAGDRPFSATDHFFYESVLPDADARMGMVIEKTDLVYPINTYDVYRITMNGMQFQNKDKIMMTLSGINPGHLFLVAVDKQSGGIKFISGQFFLSAISADFNLNRNDPSSFINYLFFKTYADELKNIQFGKRILNLCYYRAFSTALQKPVNLVLDTKNMEVVKMLGQKTE
;
A
#
# COMPACT_ATOMS: atom_id res chain seq x y z
N MET A 1 37.75 3.08 -25.00
CA MET A 1 37.51 3.69 -23.67
C MET A 1 36.03 4.08 -23.49
N LYS A 2 35.10 3.11 -23.39
CA LYS A 2 33.65 3.41 -23.21
C LYS A 2 32.95 2.55 -22.13
N LYS A 3 33.71 1.79 -21.32
CA LYS A 3 33.15 0.87 -20.30
C LYS A 3 33.15 1.42 -18.86
N ASN A 4 33.74 2.59 -18.61
CA ASN A 4 33.89 3.11 -17.24
C ASN A 4 32.83 4.16 -16.84
N ALA A 5 32.03 4.65 -17.79
CA ALA A 5 30.97 5.62 -17.50
C ALA A 5 29.74 4.99 -16.82
N ALA A 6 29.44 3.73 -17.12
CA ALA A 6 28.30 3.01 -16.53
C ALA A 6 28.53 2.69 -15.04
N LEU A 7 29.78 2.47 -14.62
CA LEU A 7 30.13 2.18 -13.23
C LEU A 7 30.03 3.44 -12.34
N PHE A 8 30.33 4.62 -12.90
CA PHE A 8 30.17 5.90 -12.19
C PHE A 8 28.70 6.30 -12.02
N LEU A 9 27.82 5.94 -12.96
CA LEU A 9 26.39 6.24 -12.84
C LEU A 9 25.71 5.41 -11.73
N LEU A 10 26.14 4.16 -11.52
CA LEU A 10 25.62 3.29 -10.47
C LEU A 10 26.04 3.73 -9.05
N LEU A 11 27.22 4.33 -8.91
CA LEU A 11 27.67 4.87 -7.62
C LEU A 11 26.88 6.11 -7.17
N PHE A 12 26.39 6.92 -8.12
CA PHE A 12 25.53 8.07 -7.79
C PHE A 12 24.11 7.65 -7.40
N ILE A 13 23.52 6.64 -8.04
CA ILE A 13 22.19 6.14 -7.66
C ILE A 13 22.22 5.53 -6.24
N GLY A 14 23.33 4.89 -5.86
CA GLY A 14 23.52 4.37 -4.51
C GLY A 14 23.56 5.45 -3.43
N GLN A 15 24.14 6.63 -3.71
CA GLN A 15 24.23 7.71 -2.71
C GLN A 15 22.92 8.46 -2.49
N TYR A 16 21.99 8.48 -3.44
CA TYR A 16 20.64 9.03 -3.22
C TYR A 16 19.76 8.12 -2.35
N ALA A 17 20.12 6.85 -2.15
CA ALA A 17 19.40 5.94 -1.27
C ALA A 17 19.80 6.05 0.21
N TYR A 18 20.87 6.78 0.54
CA TYR A 18 21.46 6.83 1.89
C TYR A 18 21.14 8.10 2.70
N ALA A 19 20.34 9.04 2.17
CA ALA A 19 20.17 10.37 2.79
C ALA A 19 18.87 10.60 3.58
N GLN A 20 18.10 9.58 3.97
CA GLN A 20 16.77 9.81 4.59
C GLN A 20 16.55 9.22 6.00
N PHE A 21 17.59 8.82 6.73
CA PHE A 21 17.38 8.21 8.04
C PHE A 21 17.31 9.18 9.23
N ASP A 22 17.86 10.39 9.12
CA ASP A 22 18.05 11.28 10.29
C ASP A 22 17.22 12.56 10.31
N ASP A 23 16.34 12.82 9.33
CA ASP A 23 15.53 14.04 9.32
C ASP A 23 14.09 13.82 8.82
N LEU A 24 13.47 12.73 9.26
CA LEU A 24 12.02 12.59 9.11
C LEU A 24 11.38 13.68 9.97
N ASN A 25 10.74 14.65 9.32
CA ASN A 25 9.92 15.64 10.01
C ASN A 25 8.89 14.92 10.92
N HIS A 26 8.32 15.65 11.88
CA HIS A 26 7.40 15.05 12.87
C HIS A 26 6.21 14.33 12.21
N ILE A 27 5.73 14.78 11.04
CA ILE A 27 4.60 14.15 10.35
C ILE A 27 4.98 12.85 9.65
N ASP A 28 6.15 12.78 9.01
CA ASP A 28 6.63 11.57 8.35
C ASP A 28 6.96 10.48 9.37
N THR A 29 7.55 10.86 10.52
CA THR A 29 7.77 9.92 11.64
C THR A 29 6.44 9.37 12.17
N PHE A 30 5.41 10.20 12.27
CA PHE A 30 4.08 9.76 12.69
C PHE A 30 3.46 8.79 11.68
N ILE A 31 3.45 9.16 10.38
CA ILE A 31 2.89 8.35 9.29
C ILE A 31 3.60 7.00 9.24
N TYR A 32 4.94 7.01 9.23
CA TYR A 32 5.79 5.82 9.26
C TYR A 32 5.34 4.86 10.38
N ASN A 33 5.28 5.34 11.62
CA ASN A 33 4.97 4.50 12.77
C ASN A 33 3.58 3.87 12.69
N LYS A 34 2.57 4.59 12.18
CA LYS A 34 1.21 4.07 12.06
C LYS A 34 1.07 3.07 10.91
N VAL A 35 1.66 3.37 9.77
CA VAL A 35 1.61 2.51 8.57
C VAL A 35 2.37 1.22 8.81
N TYR A 36 3.59 1.32 9.34
CA TYR A 36 4.39 0.16 9.74
C TYR A 36 3.63 -0.77 10.69
N LYS A 37 3.03 -0.23 11.77
CA LYS A 37 2.22 -1.05 12.70
C LYS A 37 1.04 -1.73 12.02
N ASN A 38 0.41 -1.06 11.05
CA ASN A 38 -0.72 -1.63 10.32
C ASN A 38 -0.29 -2.79 9.41
N ILE A 39 0.82 -2.62 8.69
CA ILE A 39 1.44 -3.65 7.84
C ILE A 39 1.87 -4.85 8.69
N ALA A 40 2.59 -4.62 9.79
CA ALA A 40 3.03 -5.67 10.70
C ALA A 40 1.84 -6.44 11.29
N ALA A 41 0.79 -5.73 11.74
CA ALA A 41 -0.42 -6.36 12.25
C ALA A 41 -1.16 -7.20 11.18
N TYR A 42 -1.23 -6.69 9.93
CA TYR A 42 -1.80 -7.46 8.81
C TYR A 42 -1.02 -8.74 8.55
N GLN A 43 0.32 -8.67 8.57
CA GLN A 43 1.18 -9.82 8.36
C GLN A 43 1.04 -10.86 9.47
N ILE A 44 1.09 -10.44 10.74
CA ILE A 44 0.87 -11.32 11.88
C ILE A 44 -0.46 -12.05 11.73
N LYS A 45 -1.54 -11.32 11.39
CA LYS A 45 -2.86 -11.92 11.17
C LYS A 45 -2.85 -12.93 10.02
N HIS A 46 -2.20 -12.61 8.91
CA HIS A 46 -2.13 -13.48 7.74
C HIS A 46 -1.35 -14.77 8.03
N VAL A 47 -0.21 -14.65 8.74
CA VAL A 47 0.58 -15.79 9.20
C VAL A 47 -0.23 -16.67 10.14
N LEU A 48 -0.90 -16.08 11.14
CA LEU A 48 -1.76 -16.82 12.08
C LEU A 48 -2.89 -17.55 11.36
N ALA A 49 -3.52 -16.93 10.36
CA ALA A 49 -4.60 -17.56 9.60
C ALA A 49 -4.11 -18.79 8.81
N ASN A 50 -2.89 -18.73 8.26
CA ASN A 50 -2.30 -19.84 7.50
C ASN A 50 -1.66 -20.92 8.38
N ALA A 51 -1.36 -20.58 9.64
CA ALA A 51 -0.82 -21.54 10.60
C ALA A 51 -1.88 -22.56 11.04
N GLY A 52 -3.18 -22.23 11.10
CA GLY A 52 -4.22 -23.13 11.61
C GLY A 52 -4.01 -23.52 13.09
N ASP A 53 -4.65 -24.62 13.54
CA ASP A 53 -4.58 -25.10 14.95
C ASP A 53 -3.30 -25.92 15.27
N ARG A 54 -2.32 -26.00 14.35
CA ARG A 54 -1.10 -26.78 14.63
C ARG A 54 -0.28 -26.08 15.72
N PRO A 55 0.29 -26.85 16.67
CA PRO A 55 1.19 -26.30 17.67
C PRO A 55 2.39 -25.64 16.97
N PHE A 56 2.75 -24.46 17.47
CA PHE A 56 3.90 -23.70 16.99
C PHE A 56 5.17 -24.56 16.99
N SER A 57 5.76 -24.71 15.81
CA SER A 57 7.05 -25.37 15.63
C SER A 57 8.21 -24.38 15.81
N ALA A 58 9.42 -24.88 16.07
CA ALA A 58 10.62 -24.04 16.12
C ALA A 58 10.91 -23.31 14.79
N THR A 59 10.45 -23.86 13.66
CA THR A 59 10.49 -23.19 12.35
C THR A 59 9.53 -22.02 12.27
N ASP A 60 8.38 -22.06 12.97
CA ASP A 60 7.48 -20.90 13.04
C ASP A 60 8.14 -19.74 13.82
N HIS A 61 9.01 -20.00 14.80
CA HIS A 61 9.74 -18.95 15.54
C HIS A 61 10.59 -18.05 14.64
N PHE A 62 11.30 -18.63 13.66
CA PHE A 62 12.04 -17.88 12.63
C PHE A 62 11.13 -17.02 11.76
N PHE A 63 9.90 -17.45 11.51
CA PHE A 63 8.92 -16.66 10.76
C PHE A 63 8.43 -15.45 11.57
N TYR A 64 8.18 -15.59 12.87
CA TYR A 64 7.77 -14.45 13.72
C TYR A 64 8.88 -13.42 13.90
N GLU A 65 10.12 -13.88 14.11
CA GLU A 65 11.31 -13.01 14.12
C GLU A 65 11.52 -12.29 12.78
N SER A 66 11.02 -12.84 11.67
CA SER A 66 11.07 -12.17 10.37
C SER A 66 9.94 -11.15 10.12
N VAL A 67 8.91 -11.09 10.97
CA VAL A 67 7.79 -10.13 10.82
C VAL A 67 8.02 -8.88 11.66
N LEU A 68 8.80 -8.99 12.74
CA LEU A 68 9.13 -7.89 13.64
C LEU A 68 10.63 -7.57 13.54
N PRO A 69 11.01 -6.33 13.21
CA PRO A 69 12.40 -5.91 13.20
C PRO A 69 13.00 -5.92 14.60
N ASP A 70 14.33 -6.01 14.64
CA ASP A 70 15.12 -5.64 15.81
C ASP A 70 14.79 -4.22 16.28
N ALA A 71 15.02 -3.93 17.57
CA ALA A 71 14.59 -2.70 18.24
C ALA A 71 15.08 -1.39 17.59
N ASP A 72 16.11 -1.44 16.77
CA ASP A 72 16.72 -0.32 16.05
C ASP A 72 16.63 -0.44 14.52
N ALA A 73 16.00 -1.50 14.00
CA ALA A 73 15.79 -1.66 12.56
C ALA A 73 14.48 -1.01 12.10
N ARG A 74 14.53 -0.31 10.97
CA ARG A 74 13.38 0.39 10.36
C ARG A 74 13.06 -0.18 9.00
N MET A 75 11.78 -0.29 8.69
CA MET A 75 11.32 -0.68 7.37
C MET A 75 11.66 0.41 6.35
N GLY A 76 12.22 0.04 5.20
CA GLY A 76 12.49 0.97 4.12
C GLY A 76 11.19 1.54 3.52
N MET A 77 10.80 2.74 3.97
CA MET A 77 9.63 3.47 3.47
C MET A 77 10.04 4.86 3.00
N VAL A 78 9.58 5.23 1.81
CA VAL A 78 9.65 6.62 1.32
C VAL A 78 8.25 7.21 1.42
N ILE A 79 8.12 8.32 2.14
CA ILE A 79 6.85 9.02 2.37
C ILE A 79 6.92 10.36 1.64
N GLU A 80 5.95 10.60 0.77
CA GLU A 80 5.90 11.81 -0.05
C GLU A 80 4.49 12.40 -0.04
N LYS A 81 4.37 13.71 0.18
CA LYS A 81 3.09 14.39 -0.02
C LYS A 81 2.72 14.38 -1.50
N THR A 82 1.45 14.18 -1.80
CA THR A 82 0.93 14.14 -3.17
C THR A 82 0.07 15.36 -3.48
N ASP A 83 -0.15 15.62 -4.77
CA ASP A 83 -1.13 16.61 -5.25
C ASP A 83 -2.57 16.05 -5.28
N LEU A 84 -2.75 14.80 -4.85
CA LEU A 84 -4.08 14.20 -4.80
C LEU A 84 -4.91 14.85 -3.70
N VAL A 85 -6.16 15.16 -4.04
CA VAL A 85 -7.10 15.80 -3.13
C VAL A 85 -8.00 14.73 -2.54
N TYR A 86 -7.98 14.59 -1.22
CA TYR A 86 -8.97 13.79 -0.51
C TYR A 86 -10.33 14.52 -0.54
N PRO A 87 -11.47 13.82 -0.63
CA PRO A 87 -12.79 14.47 -0.71
C PRO A 87 -13.11 15.40 0.47
N ILE A 88 -12.58 15.09 1.65
CA ILE A 88 -12.66 15.95 2.84
C ILE A 88 -11.39 16.79 2.92
N ASN A 89 -11.54 18.11 2.81
CA ASN A 89 -10.44 19.08 2.70
C ASN A 89 -9.53 19.19 3.92
N THR A 90 -9.92 18.65 5.08
CA THR A 90 -9.10 18.59 6.30
C THR A 90 -8.03 17.50 6.23
N TYR A 91 -7.99 16.69 5.18
CA TYR A 91 -6.99 15.64 5.01
C TYR A 91 -5.97 16.01 3.93
N ASP A 92 -4.70 15.72 4.21
CA ASP A 92 -3.63 15.67 3.22
C ASP A 92 -3.41 14.22 2.77
N VAL A 93 -3.02 14.03 1.51
CA VAL A 93 -2.76 12.70 0.93
C VAL A 93 -1.26 12.50 0.72
N TYR A 94 -0.74 11.41 1.26
CA TYR A 94 0.64 10.99 1.15
C TYR A 94 0.74 9.69 0.36
N ARG A 95 1.76 9.58 -0.46
CA ARG A 95 2.20 8.35 -1.12
C ARG A 95 3.27 7.71 -0.25
N ILE A 96 3.16 6.40 -0.06
CA ILE A 96 4.17 5.60 0.61
C ILE A 96 4.67 4.56 -0.38
N THR A 97 5.98 4.58 -0.62
CA THR A 97 6.66 3.59 -1.46
C THR A 97 7.52 2.70 -0.57
N MET A 98 7.39 1.39 -0.76
CA MET A 98 8.15 0.37 -0.03
C MET A 98 8.95 -0.46 -1.01
N ASN A 99 10.24 -0.66 -0.71
CA ASN A 99 11.09 -1.55 -1.50
C ASN A 99 11.13 -2.95 -0.87
N GLY A 100 10.00 -3.65 -0.93
CA GLY A 100 9.82 -4.94 -0.28
C GLY A 100 9.87 -4.86 1.25
N MET A 101 9.98 -6.03 1.88
CA MET A 101 10.13 -6.16 3.32
C MET A 101 11.61 -6.13 3.69
N GLN A 102 12.20 -4.94 3.56
CA GLN A 102 13.59 -4.70 3.92
C GLN A 102 13.64 -3.85 5.18
N PHE A 103 14.31 -4.36 6.20
CA PHE A 103 14.61 -3.60 7.40
C PHE A 103 16.06 -3.14 7.34
N GLN A 104 16.30 -1.90 7.76
CA GLN A 104 17.62 -1.29 7.76
C GLN A 104 17.98 -0.89 9.18
N ASN A 105 19.16 -1.32 9.62
CA ASN A 105 19.77 -0.89 10.88
C ASN A 105 21.20 -0.43 10.62
N LYS A 106 21.44 0.87 10.83
CA LYS A 106 22.72 1.62 10.89
C LYS A 106 23.72 1.47 9.73
N ASP A 107 23.78 0.33 9.04
CA ASP A 107 24.56 0.01 7.83
C ASP A 107 24.20 -1.38 7.22
N LYS A 108 23.24 -2.12 7.81
CA LYS A 108 22.86 -3.47 7.36
C LYS A 108 21.42 -3.50 6.84
N ILE A 109 21.27 -3.97 5.61
CA ILE A 109 19.97 -4.35 5.06
C ILE A 109 19.68 -5.79 5.51
N MET A 110 18.69 -5.95 6.37
CA MET A 110 18.12 -7.24 6.77
C MET A 110 16.92 -7.51 5.88
N MET A 111 17.04 -8.50 4.99
CA MET A 111 15.91 -9.01 4.23
C MET A 111 15.14 -10.00 5.07
N THR A 112 13.81 -9.83 5.15
CA THR A 112 12.94 -10.81 5.78
C THR A 112 12.34 -11.76 4.73
N LEU A 113 11.97 -12.96 5.19
CA LEU A 113 11.57 -14.10 4.38
C LEU A 113 10.53 -13.76 3.31
N SER A 114 10.80 -14.28 2.11
CA SER A 114 9.91 -14.27 0.95
C SER A 114 8.61 -15.00 1.26
N GLY A 115 7.47 -14.35 1.04
CA GLY A 115 6.17 -15.04 1.07
C GLY A 115 4.96 -14.13 1.17
N ILE A 116 5.09 -12.95 1.76
CA ILE A 116 3.99 -11.98 1.87
C ILE A 116 4.45 -10.68 1.23
N ASN A 117 3.92 -10.36 0.05
CA ASN A 117 4.12 -9.07 -0.59
C ASN A 117 2.95 -8.15 -0.23
N PRO A 118 3.08 -7.25 0.76
CA PRO A 118 2.01 -6.35 1.16
C PRO A 118 1.65 -5.32 0.06
N GLY A 119 2.36 -5.31 -1.06
CA GLY A 119 2.37 -4.23 -2.03
C GLY A 119 3.60 -3.34 -1.82
N HIS A 120 3.98 -2.59 -2.85
CA HIS A 120 5.11 -1.67 -2.82
C HIS A 120 4.68 -0.20 -2.79
N LEU A 121 3.37 0.06 -2.86
CA LEU A 121 2.83 1.39 -3.08
C LEU A 121 1.47 1.57 -2.39
N PHE A 122 1.34 2.65 -1.61
CA PHE A 122 0.14 2.96 -0.85
C PHE A 122 -0.17 4.46 -0.86
N LEU A 123 -1.44 4.82 -0.71
CA LEU A 123 -1.91 6.14 -0.32
C LEU A 123 -2.33 6.15 1.13
N VAL A 124 -2.05 7.25 1.81
CA VAL A 124 -2.50 7.52 3.17
C VAL A 124 -3.16 8.88 3.24
N ALA A 125 -4.34 8.95 3.83
CA ALA A 125 -5.00 10.22 4.15
C ALA A 125 -4.79 10.56 5.62
N VAL A 126 -4.22 11.73 5.89
CA VAL A 126 -3.80 12.20 7.22
C VAL A 126 -4.52 13.49 7.55
N ASP A 127 -5.18 13.54 8.70
CA ASP A 127 -5.87 14.72 9.18
C ASP A 127 -4.86 15.83 9.50
N LYS A 128 -5.08 17.03 8.94
CA LYS A 128 -4.17 18.18 9.08
C LYS A 128 -4.05 18.71 10.51
N GLN A 129 -5.04 18.47 11.36
CA GLN A 129 -5.09 19.04 12.71
C GLN A 129 -4.59 18.04 13.75
N SER A 130 -5.13 16.82 13.72
CA SER A 130 -4.86 15.77 14.69
C SER A 130 -3.70 14.84 14.30
N GLY A 131 -3.29 14.89 13.03
CA GLY A 131 -2.38 13.90 12.45
C GLY A 131 -3.02 12.52 12.29
N GLY A 132 -4.30 12.31 12.62
CA GLY A 132 -4.93 10.99 12.55
C GLY A 132 -4.94 10.40 11.13
N ILE A 133 -4.59 9.11 11.00
CA ILE A 133 -4.77 8.38 9.72
C ILE A 133 -6.24 8.00 9.57
N LYS A 134 -6.85 8.47 8.48
CA LYS A 134 -8.22 8.12 8.09
C LYS A 134 -8.27 6.94 7.12
N PHE A 135 -7.25 6.81 6.29
CA PHE A 135 -7.22 5.85 5.19
C PHE A 135 -5.81 5.38 4.90
N ILE A 136 -5.66 4.10 4.59
CA ILE A 136 -4.48 3.51 3.95
C ILE A 136 -5.00 2.66 2.78
N SER A 137 -4.53 2.90 1.55
CA SER A 137 -4.90 2.07 0.40
C SER A 137 -4.22 0.71 0.47
N GLY A 138 -4.78 -0.29 -0.22
CA GLY A 138 -4.27 -1.65 -0.22
C GLY A 138 -5.16 -2.59 0.59
N GLN A 139 -4.70 -3.83 0.79
CA GLN A 139 -5.48 -4.88 1.47
C GLN A 139 -5.41 -4.81 2.99
N PHE A 140 -4.73 -3.82 3.56
CA PHE A 140 -4.70 -3.68 5.01
C PHE A 140 -6.07 -3.26 5.55
N PHE A 141 -6.31 -3.53 6.84
CA PHE A 141 -7.60 -3.40 7.53
C PHE A 141 -8.56 -2.41 6.86
N LEU A 142 -9.67 -2.93 6.33
CA LEU A 142 -10.64 -2.20 5.50
C LEU A 142 -11.00 -0.87 6.15
N SER A 143 -10.37 0.20 5.69
CA SER A 143 -10.74 1.56 6.06
C SER A 143 -11.96 1.90 5.25
N ALA A 144 -13.12 1.96 5.91
CA ALA A 144 -14.36 2.35 5.26
C ALA A 144 -14.31 3.84 4.91
N ILE A 145 -14.20 4.13 3.61
CA ILE A 145 -14.06 5.51 3.11
C ILE A 145 -15.13 5.87 2.07
N SER A 146 -16.02 4.94 1.70
CA SER A 146 -17.08 5.21 0.71
C SER A 146 -17.97 6.39 1.08
N ALA A 147 -18.23 6.61 2.38
CA ALA A 147 -19.01 7.73 2.88
C ALA A 147 -18.38 9.09 2.60
N ASP A 148 -17.05 9.16 2.45
CA ASP A 148 -16.35 10.43 2.25
C ASP A 148 -16.44 10.91 0.78
N PHE A 149 -16.75 10.02 -0.17
CA PHE A 149 -16.65 10.28 -1.63
C PHE A 149 -17.98 10.69 -2.29
N ASN A 150 -19.04 10.99 -1.53
CA ASN A 150 -20.35 11.39 -2.07
C ASN A 150 -20.88 10.45 -3.18
N LEU A 151 -20.76 9.14 -2.97
CA LEU A 151 -21.06 8.13 -3.98
C LEU A 151 -22.55 8.06 -4.31
N ASN A 152 -22.89 8.18 -5.60
CA ASN A 152 -24.26 8.08 -6.09
C ASN A 152 -24.52 6.71 -6.75
N ARG A 153 -25.40 5.90 -6.13
CA ARG A 153 -25.78 4.56 -6.63
C ARG A 153 -26.38 4.53 -8.02
N ASN A 154 -26.88 5.66 -8.50
CA ASN A 154 -27.49 5.80 -9.82
C ASN A 154 -26.53 6.40 -10.85
N ASP A 155 -25.38 6.92 -10.42
CA ASP A 155 -24.33 7.45 -11.29
C ASP A 155 -23.02 6.68 -11.06
N PRO A 156 -22.72 5.65 -11.88
CA PRO A 156 -21.49 4.88 -11.79
C PRO A 156 -20.21 5.73 -11.94
N SER A 157 -20.29 6.87 -12.62
CA SER A 157 -19.12 7.75 -12.81
C SER A 157 -18.65 8.35 -11.49
N SER A 158 -19.57 8.56 -10.54
CA SER A 158 -19.25 9.04 -9.18
C SER A 158 -18.29 8.13 -8.41
N PHE A 159 -18.15 6.85 -8.82
CA PHE A 159 -17.29 5.89 -8.13
C PHE A 159 -15.83 5.92 -8.59
N ILE A 160 -15.51 6.62 -9.70
CA ILE A 160 -14.18 6.56 -10.31
C ILE A 160 -13.08 7.03 -9.36
N ASN A 161 -13.26 8.18 -8.70
CA ASN A 161 -12.28 8.70 -7.74
C ASN A 161 -12.13 7.77 -6.54
N TYR A 162 -13.24 7.23 -6.02
CA TYR A 162 -13.21 6.27 -4.93
C TYR A 162 -12.45 4.99 -5.31
N LEU A 163 -12.71 4.45 -6.50
CA LEU A 163 -12.01 3.27 -7.01
C LEU A 163 -10.52 3.55 -7.14
N PHE A 164 -10.13 4.70 -7.70
CA PHE A 164 -8.72 5.09 -7.81
C PHE A 164 -8.01 5.08 -6.45
N PHE A 165 -8.61 5.65 -5.40
CA PHE A 165 -8.03 5.62 -4.05
C PHE A 165 -7.92 4.19 -3.50
N LYS A 166 -8.97 3.37 -3.64
CA LYS A 166 -8.99 1.99 -3.12
C LYS A 166 -8.00 1.06 -3.83
N THR A 167 -7.83 1.22 -5.13
CA THR A 167 -6.97 0.37 -5.97
C THR A 167 -5.64 1.06 -6.32
N TYR A 168 -5.17 2.00 -5.49
CA TYR A 168 -3.96 2.76 -5.81
C TYR A 168 -2.73 1.87 -5.95
N ALA A 169 -2.62 0.82 -5.12
CA ALA A 169 -1.54 -0.15 -5.15
C ALA A 169 -1.45 -0.92 -6.49
N ASP A 170 -2.55 -1.00 -7.23
CA ASP A 170 -2.60 -1.66 -8.55
C ASP A 170 -2.26 -0.70 -9.71
N GLU A 171 -2.03 0.57 -9.40
CA GLU A 171 -1.67 1.65 -10.34
C GLU A 171 -2.60 1.74 -11.55
N LEU A 172 -3.91 1.71 -11.31
CA LEU A 172 -4.90 1.71 -12.37
C LEU A 172 -4.96 3.04 -13.11
N LYS A 173 -4.99 2.96 -14.44
CA LYS A 173 -5.19 4.08 -15.37
C LYS A 173 -6.49 3.90 -16.14
N ASN A 174 -7.10 5.04 -16.52
CA ASN A 174 -8.28 5.11 -17.38
C ASN A 174 -9.44 4.22 -16.88
N ILE A 175 -9.77 4.32 -15.60
CA ILE A 175 -10.92 3.61 -15.03
C ILE A 175 -12.19 4.11 -15.71
N GLN A 176 -12.89 3.21 -16.41
CA GLN A 176 -14.09 3.50 -17.17
C GLN A 176 -15.22 2.57 -16.76
N PHE A 177 -16.42 3.12 -16.62
CA PHE A 177 -17.62 2.31 -16.42
C PHE A 177 -17.92 1.48 -17.67
N GLY A 178 -18.15 0.18 -17.48
CA GLY A 178 -18.51 -0.73 -18.55
C GLY A 178 -20.00 -1.04 -18.54
N LYS A 179 -20.50 -1.65 -17.47
CA LYS A 179 -21.90 -2.07 -17.34
C LYS A 179 -22.33 -2.23 -15.90
N ARG A 180 -23.65 -2.26 -15.68
CA ARG A 180 -24.28 -2.60 -14.40
C ARG A 180 -25.12 -3.86 -14.56
N ILE A 181 -24.99 -4.79 -13.60
CA ILE A 181 -25.85 -5.96 -13.48
C ILE A 181 -26.33 -6.02 -12.03
N LEU A 182 -27.62 -5.82 -11.81
CA LEU A 182 -28.21 -5.74 -10.47
C LEU A 182 -27.49 -4.68 -9.59
N ASN A 183 -26.93 -5.12 -8.47
CA ASN A 183 -26.13 -4.31 -7.54
C ASN A 183 -24.64 -4.23 -7.91
N LEU A 184 -24.19 -4.85 -9.01
CA LEU A 184 -22.78 -4.87 -9.39
C LEU A 184 -22.49 -3.86 -10.50
N CYS A 185 -21.51 -3.00 -10.27
CA CYS A 185 -20.96 -2.11 -11.27
C CYS A 185 -19.61 -2.65 -11.75
N TYR A 186 -19.48 -2.82 -13.07
CA TYR A 186 -18.27 -3.32 -13.71
C TYR A 186 -17.50 -2.16 -14.33
N TYR A 187 -16.21 -2.08 -14.03
CA TYR A 187 -15.29 -1.10 -14.58
C TYR A 187 -14.16 -1.80 -15.34
N ARG A 188 -13.63 -1.11 -16.33
CA ARG A 188 -12.42 -1.51 -17.06
C ARG A 188 -11.32 -0.51 -16.74
N ALA A 189 -10.10 -0.99 -16.59
CA ALA A 189 -8.93 -0.15 -16.40
C ALA A 189 -7.70 -0.83 -16.99
N PHE A 190 -6.59 -0.11 -17.07
CA PHE A 190 -5.27 -0.68 -17.36
C PHE A 190 -4.42 -0.59 -16.11
N SER A 191 -3.88 -1.72 -15.63
CA SER A 191 -2.93 -1.71 -14.51
C SER A 191 -1.51 -1.57 -15.05
N THR A 192 -0.80 -0.52 -14.65
CA THR A 192 0.62 -0.38 -15.01
C THR A 192 1.48 -1.36 -14.22
N ALA A 193 1.11 -1.68 -12.98
CA ALA A 193 1.78 -2.69 -12.17
C ALA A 193 1.75 -4.08 -12.82
N LEU A 194 0.60 -4.50 -13.38
CA LEU A 194 0.43 -5.81 -14.04
C LEU A 194 0.68 -5.77 -15.55
N GLN A 195 0.86 -4.58 -16.14
CA GLN A 195 1.01 -4.33 -17.57
C GLN A 195 -0.11 -4.95 -18.44
N LYS A 196 -1.35 -4.97 -17.94
CA LYS A 196 -2.49 -5.57 -18.66
C LYS A 196 -3.82 -4.89 -18.35
N PRO A 197 -4.82 -5.04 -19.24
CA PRO A 197 -6.20 -4.67 -18.91
C PRO A 197 -6.73 -5.48 -17.74
N VAL A 198 -7.48 -4.82 -16.86
CA VAL A 198 -8.14 -5.43 -15.70
C VAL A 198 -9.59 -5.01 -15.64
N ASN A 199 -10.43 -5.84 -15.03
CA ASN A 199 -11.82 -5.50 -14.74
C ASN A 199 -12.01 -5.38 -13.23
N LEU A 200 -12.70 -4.33 -12.80
CA LEU A 200 -13.10 -4.15 -11.41
C LEU A 200 -14.60 -4.44 -11.27
N VAL A 201 -14.96 -4.98 -10.13
CA VAL A 201 -16.35 -5.15 -9.71
C VAL A 201 -16.54 -4.46 -8.38
N LEU A 202 -17.48 -3.53 -8.35
CA LEU A 202 -17.95 -2.88 -7.13
C LEU A 202 -19.36 -3.36 -6.82
N ASP A 203 -19.60 -3.80 -5.58
CA ASP A 203 -20.95 -4.06 -5.09
C ASP A 203 -21.55 -2.78 -4.49
N THR A 204 -22.62 -2.27 -5.09
CA THR A 204 -23.34 -1.08 -4.59
C THR A 204 -24.07 -1.30 -3.26
N LYS A 205 -24.25 -2.55 -2.81
CA LYS A 205 -24.74 -2.86 -1.46
C LYS A 205 -23.62 -2.81 -0.42
N ASN A 206 -22.40 -3.19 -0.81
CA ASN A 206 -21.21 -3.12 0.04
C ASN A 206 -20.05 -2.50 -0.74
N MET A 207 -20.05 -1.17 -0.79
CA MET A 207 -19.11 -0.41 -1.61
C MET A 207 -17.66 -0.57 -1.14
N GLU A 208 -17.43 -1.01 0.10
CA GLU A 208 -16.07 -1.21 0.63
C GLU A 208 -15.33 -2.39 0.00
N VAL A 209 -16.07 -3.30 -0.63
CA VAL A 209 -15.52 -4.48 -1.31
C VAL A 209 -15.41 -4.19 -2.80
N VAL A 210 -14.18 -3.92 -3.23
CA VAL A 210 -13.78 -3.79 -4.64
C VAL A 210 -13.02 -5.06 -5.02
N LYS A 211 -13.46 -5.75 -6.07
CA LYS A 211 -12.80 -6.96 -6.57
C LYS A 211 -12.16 -6.70 -7.92
N MET A 212 -10.89 -7.09 -8.08
CA MET A 212 -10.24 -7.15 -9.38
C MET A 212 -10.40 -8.55 -9.97
N LEU A 213 -11.02 -8.65 -11.15
CA LEU A 213 -11.19 -9.92 -11.85
C LEU A 213 -9.92 -10.26 -12.63
N GLY A 214 -9.45 -11.50 -12.51
CA GLY A 214 -8.27 -12.00 -13.23
C GLY A 214 -6.95 -11.87 -12.48
N GLN A 215 -6.98 -11.50 -11.20
CA GLN A 215 -5.94 -11.87 -10.23
C GLN A 215 -6.35 -13.21 -9.60
N LYS A 216 -5.44 -14.20 -9.59
CA LYS A 216 -5.56 -15.28 -8.62
C LYS A 216 -5.28 -14.65 -7.27
N THR A 217 -6.25 -14.70 -6.35
CA THR A 217 -5.95 -14.56 -4.92
C THR A 217 -5.11 -15.77 -4.55
N GLU A 218 -3.81 -15.56 -4.36
CA GLU A 218 -2.90 -16.53 -3.76
C GLU A 218 -3.21 -16.70 -2.27
#